data_AF-A0A534MYT2-F1
#
_entry.id   AF-A0A534MYT2-F1
#
_cell.length_a   1.000
_cell.length_b   1.000
_cell.length_c   1.000
_cell.angle_alpha   90.00
_cell.angle_beta   90.00
_cell.angle_gamma   90.00
#
_symmetry.space_group_name_H-M   'P 1'
#
loop_
_entity.id
_entity.type
_entity.pdbx_description
1 polymer ?
#
loop_
_entity_poly.entity_id
_entity_poly.type
_entity_poly.pdbx_seq_one_letter_code
_entity_poly.pdbx_strand_id
1 'polypeptide(L)'
;MQYSWRTYGILAGVLALSFLLAWALPTTDILRGIYGLPGIGALLYALYQVFRDHAAHERALALQRDQQHFVLGVTSHMAKVAFDKHAEFCEKYIGRMQSGLSELFARGPSSQCLILASELADIRLSFRAWLMSDLQEKILPFEEALRKVGGRSISLEGFKDEKQRARVLDEIYDVFDKIIGLPGQGKEIDKRVAPGRIMDHLQDLLGVKELCVLRSTLINEAIKTLERKN
;
A
#
# COMPACT_ATOMS: atom_id res chain seq x y z
N MET A 1 5.78 -0.77 -32.88
CA MET A 1 6.21 -2.03 -33.53
C MET A 1 5.91 -2.02 -35.03
N GLN A 2 6.64 -1.26 -35.84
CA GLN A 2 6.59 -1.31 -37.32
C GLN A 2 7.93 -0.83 -37.94
N TYR A 3 9.06 -1.25 -37.37
CA TYR A 3 10.39 -1.06 -37.99
C TYR A 3 10.89 -2.44 -38.44
N SER A 4 10.12 -3.07 -39.32
CA SER A 4 10.15 -2.98 -40.78
C SER A 4 11.21 -3.94 -41.33
N TRP A 5 10.71 -5.08 -41.78
CA TRP A 5 11.28 -5.99 -42.79
C TRP A 5 12.21 -5.30 -43.80
N ARG A 6 11.94 -4.02 -44.10
CA ARG A 6 12.76 -3.12 -44.91
C ARG A 6 14.19 -2.95 -44.38
N THR A 7 14.42 -2.77 -43.08
CA THR A 7 15.78 -2.60 -42.51
C THR A 7 16.62 -3.87 -42.61
N TYR A 8 16.03 -5.02 -42.26
CA TYR A 8 16.65 -6.33 -42.45
C TYR A 8 16.88 -6.66 -43.94
N GLY A 9 15.93 -6.30 -44.81
CA GLY A 9 16.07 -6.45 -46.26
C GLY A 9 17.18 -5.58 -46.85
N ILE A 10 17.34 -4.34 -46.38
CA ILE A 10 18.44 -3.44 -46.79
C ILE A 10 19.79 -4.02 -46.34
N LEU A 11 19.91 -4.47 -45.09
CA LEU A 11 21.15 -5.07 -44.57
C LEU A 11 21.52 -6.37 -45.31
N ALA A 12 20.54 -7.22 -45.61
CA ALA A 12 20.74 -8.42 -46.43
C ALA A 12 21.16 -8.08 -47.86
N GLY A 13 20.58 -7.02 -48.45
CA GLY A 13 20.95 -6.52 -49.77
C GLY A 13 22.38 -5.98 -49.81
N VAL A 14 22.79 -5.20 -48.80
CA VAL A 14 24.18 -4.69 -48.66
C VAL A 14 25.17 -5.85 -48.53
N LEU A 15 24.83 -6.89 -47.77
CA LEU A 15 25.66 -8.08 -47.60
C LEU A 15 25.79 -8.87 -48.92
N ALA A 16 24.67 -9.15 -49.60
CA ALA A 16 24.68 -9.84 -50.89
C ALA A 16 25.42 -9.07 -51.98
N LEU A 17 25.27 -7.74 -52.01
CA LEU A 17 25.96 -6.87 -52.97
C LEU A 17 27.47 -6.82 -52.69
N SER A 18 27.89 -6.75 -51.43
CA SER A 18 29.31 -6.80 -51.03
C SER A 18 29.95 -8.15 -51.40
N PHE A 19 29.23 -9.26 -51.26
CA PHE A 19 29.71 -10.59 -51.65
C PHE A 19 29.78 -10.78 -53.18
N LEU A 20 28.77 -10.28 -53.92
CA LEU A 20 28.74 -10.32 -55.38
C LEU A 20 29.85 -9.48 -56.02
N LEU A 21 30.11 -8.28 -55.48
CA LEU A 21 31.20 -7.42 -55.94
C LEU A 21 32.57 -8.05 -55.67
N ALA A 22 32.76 -8.70 -54.51
CA ALA A 22 34.01 -9.38 -54.18
C ALA A 22 34.29 -10.61 -55.05
N TRP A 23 33.24 -11.32 -55.50
CA TRP A 23 33.36 -12.50 -56.36
C TRP A 23 33.55 -12.15 -57.85
N ALA A 24 32.87 -11.12 -58.35
CA ALA A 24 32.87 -10.76 -59.78
C ALA A 24 34.09 -9.94 -60.24
N LEU A 25 34.80 -9.24 -59.33
CA LEU A 25 35.92 -8.36 -59.69
C LEU A 25 37.29 -9.04 -59.49
N PRO A 26 38.11 -9.24 -60.56
CA PRO A 26 39.48 -9.74 -60.44
C PRO A 26 40.39 -8.60 -59.95
N THR A 27 40.52 -8.46 -58.64
CA THR A 27 41.28 -7.40 -57.97
C THR A 27 42.41 -7.99 -57.11
N THR A 28 43.47 -7.20 -56.90
CA THR A 28 44.59 -7.53 -56.01
C THR A 28 44.12 -7.76 -54.56
N ASP A 29 44.80 -8.64 -53.81
CA ASP A 29 44.36 -9.12 -52.49
C ASP A 29 44.02 -8.00 -51.49
N ILE A 30 44.66 -6.83 -51.61
CA ILE A 30 44.44 -5.67 -50.74
C ILE A 30 43.08 -5.01 -51.00
N LEU A 31 42.65 -4.91 -52.26
CA LEU A 31 41.38 -4.27 -52.64
C LEU A 31 40.17 -5.15 -52.28
N ARG A 32 40.31 -6.47 -52.36
CA ARG A 32 39.27 -7.42 -51.90
C ARG A 32 38.90 -7.22 -50.43
N GLY A 33 39.87 -6.88 -49.57
CA GLY A 33 39.62 -6.55 -48.17
C GLY A 33 38.75 -5.30 -47.99
N ILE A 34 38.98 -4.25 -48.81
CA ILE A 34 38.23 -2.99 -48.73
C ILE A 34 36.78 -3.17 -49.18
N TYR A 35 36.52 -3.98 -50.21
CA TYR A 35 35.16 -4.26 -50.69
C TYR A 35 34.35 -5.17 -49.75
N GLY A 36 35.00 -5.94 -48.88
CA GLY A 36 34.36 -6.78 -47.86
C GLY A 36 34.00 -6.04 -46.56
N LEU A 37 34.63 -4.89 -46.27
CA LEU A 37 34.39 -4.10 -45.06
C LEU A 37 32.92 -3.66 -44.88
N PRO A 38 32.21 -3.17 -45.91
CA PRO A 38 30.79 -2.83 -45.79
C PRO A 38 29.92 -4.03 -45.39
N GLY A 39 30.23 -5.24 -45.85
CA GLY A 39 29.53 -6.47 -45.48
C GLY A 39 29.74 -6.85 -44.01
N ILE A 40 30.97 -6.75 -43.52
CA ILE A 40 31.29 -6.98 -42.10
C ILE A 40 30.63 -5.93 -41.21
N GLY A 41 30.64 -4.66 -41.62
CA GLY A 41 29.94 -3.57 -40.92
C GLY A 41 28.44 -3.79 -40.86
N ALA A 42 27.81 -4.25 -41.94
CA ALA A 42 26.39 -4.59 -41.97
C ALA A 42 26.05 -5.75 -41.03
N LEU A 43 26.91 -6.77 -40.94
CA LEU A 43 26.74 -7.88 -39.99
C LEU A 43 26.87 -7.44 -38.54
N LEU A 44 27.89 -6.65 -38.20
CA LEU A 44 28.07 -6.12 -36.83
C LEU A 44 26.91 -5.20 -36.43
N TYR A 45 26.45 -4.36 -37.35
CA TYR A 45 25.29 -3.49 -37.12
C TYR A 45 23.99 -4.29 -36.93
N ALA A 46 23.77 -5.32 -37.75
CA ALA A 46 22.62 -6.21 -37.60
C ALA A 46 22.65 -6.94 -36.24
N LEU A 47 23.82 -7.43 -35.81
CA LEU A 47 23.98 -8.08 -34.51
C LEU A 47 23.68 -7.12 -33.36
N TYR A 48 24.21 -5.89 -33.41
CA TYR A 48 23.90 -4.86 -32.43
C TYR A 48 22.39 -4.53 -32.39
N GLN A 49 21.76 -4.43 -33.56
CA GLN A 49 20.33 -4.14 -33.67
C GLN A 49 19.48 -5.26 -33.05
N VAL A 50 19.81 -6.53 -33.31
CA VAL A 50 19.13 -7.69 -32.71
C VAL A 50 19.27 -7.68 -31.19
N PHE A 51 20.47 -7.39 -30.67
CA PHE A 51 20.68 -7.30 -29.21
C PHE A 51 19.86 -6.18 -28.57
N ARG A 52 19.85 -4.99 -29.20
CA ARG A 52 19.04 -3.85 -28.74
C ARG A 52 17.55 -4.16 -28.77
N ASP A 53 17.07 -4.79 -29.84
CA ASP A 53 15.66 -5.11 -30.01
C ASP A 53 15.22 -6.20 -29.01
N HIS A 54 16.07 -7.19 -28.71
CA HIS A 54 15.82 -8.14 -27.63
C HIS A 54 15.73 -7.45 -26.27
N ALA A 55 16.68 -6.57 -25.93
CA ALA A 55 16.63 -5.83 -24.67
C ALA A 55 15.38 -4.94 -24.55
N ALA A 56 14.97 -4.30 -25.63
CA ALA A 56 13.73 -3.51 -25.66
C ALA A 56 12.48 -4.39 -25.53
N HIS A 57 12.47 -5.56 -26.16
CA HIS A 57 11.36 -6.51 -26.09
C HIS A 57 11.21 -7.11 -24.68
N GLU A 58 12.32 -7.51 -24.04
CA GLU A 58 12.30 -8.00 -22.67
C GLU A 58 11.77 -6.95 -21.68
N ARG A 59 12.22 -5.70 -21.81
CA ARG A 59 11.68 -4.59 -21.00
C ARG A 59 10.19 -4.39 -21.21
N ALA A 60 9.72 -4.45 -22.47
CA ALA A 60 8.31 -4.31 -22.78
C ALA A 60 7.48 -5.48 -22.21
N LEU A 61 7.98 -6.72 -22.28
CA LEU A 61 7.34 -7.88 -21.68
C LEU A 61 7.30 -7.81 -20.15
N ALA A 62 8.36 -7.32 -19.51
CA ALA A 62 8.39 -7.12 -18.07
C ALA A 62 7.34 -6.08 -17.65
N LEU A 63 7.31 -4.91 -18.29
CA LEU A 63 6.32 -3.87 -18.04
C LEU A 63 4.89 -4.38 -18.27
N GLN A 64 4.67 -5.17 -19.32
CA GLN A 64 3.35 -5.74 -19.62
C GLN A 64 2.93 -6.77 -18.56
N ARG A 65 3.84 -7.63 -18.09
CA ARG A 65 3.54 -8.58 -17.00
C ARG A 65 3.21 -7.84 -15.72
N ASP A 66 3.99 -6.82 -15.36
CA ASP A 66 3.75 -6.03 -14.14
C ASP A 66 2.38 -5.35 -14.21
N GLN A 67 2.04 -4.76 -15.36
CA GLN A 67 0.72 -4.19 -15.60
C GLN A 67 -0.39 -5.24 -15.54
N GLN A 68 -0.21 -6.41 -16.15
CA GLN A 68 -1.19 -7.49 -16.12
C GLN A 68 -1.40 -8.04 -14.71
N HIS A 69 -0.34 -8.24 -13.94
CA HIS A 69 -0.43 -8.67 -12.54
C HIS A 69 -1.13 -7.63 -11.67
N PHE A 70 -0.83 -6.34 -11.87
CA PHE A 70 -1.53 -5.27 -11.17
C PHE A 70 -3.01 -5.22 -11.55
N VAL A 71 -3.35 -5.29 -12.84
CA VAL A 71 -4.73 -5.32 -13.31
C VAL A 71 -5.45 -6.53 -12.73
N LEU A 72 -4.92 -7.74 -12.85
CA LEU A 72 -5.52 -8.94 -12.26
C LEU A 72 -5.67 -8.82 -10.73
N GLY A 73 -4.67 -8.24 -10.06
CA GLY A 73 -4.67 -8.00 -8.63
C GLY A 73 -5.70 -6.97 -8.16
N VAL A 74 -6.06 -5.99 -8.98
CA VAL A 74 -7.01 -4.91 -8.61
C VAL A 74 -8.40 -5.13 -9.21
N THR A 75 -8.50 -5.74 -10.39
CA THR A 75 -9.76 -5.96 -11.12
C THR A 75 -10.37 -7.34 -10.89
N SER A 76 -9.69 -8.25 -10.20
CA SER A 76 -10.33 -9.52 -9.84
C SER A 76 -11.53 -9.26 -8.93
N HIS A 77 -12.59 -10.05 -9.12
CA HIS A 77 -13.79 -9.95 -8.30
C HIS A 77 -13.45 -10.13 -6.80
N MET A 78 -12.51 -11.01 -6.47
CA MET A 78 -12.07 -11.22 -5.08
C MET A 78 -11.33 -10.01 -4.51
N ALA A 79 -10.49 -9.32 -5.28
CA ALA A 79 -9.81 -8.12 -4.82
C ALA A 79 -10.80 -6.99 -4.53
N LYS A 80 -11.76 -6.76 -5.42
CA LYS A 80 -12.84 -5.79 -5.19
C LYS A 80 -13.61 -6.10 -3.91
N VAL A 81 -14.03 -7.35 -3.71
CA VAL A 81 -14.73 -7.78 -2.49
C VAL A 81 -13.85 -7.59 -1.25
N ALA A 82 -12.56 -7.88 -1.33
CA ALA A 82 -11.64 -7.69 -0.21
C ALA A 82 -11.49 -6.21 0.17
N PHE A 83 -11.36 -5.30 -0.81
CA PHE A 83 -11.33 -3.87 -0.57
C PHE A 83 -12.65 -3.35 0.01
N ASP A 84 -13.79 -3.77 -0.55
CA ASP A 84 -15.13 -3.40 -0.05
C ASP A 84 -15.32 -3.89 1.40
N LYS A 85 -14.91 -5.13 1.71
CA LYS A 85 -14.99 -5.68 3.07
C LYS A 85 -14.05 -5.01 4.05
N HIS A 86 -12.86 -4.60 3.61
CA HIS A 86 -11.94 -3.83 4.43
C HIS A 86 -12.50 -2.43 4.74
N ALA A 87 -13.09 -1.75 3.75
CA ALA A 87 -13.77 -0.48 3.97
C ALA A 87 -14.95 -0.63 4.94
N GLU A 88 -15.79 -1.65 4.75
CA GLU A 88 -16.92 -1.96 5.64
C GLU A 88 -16.46 -2.23 7.08
N PHE A 89 -15.34 -2.94 7.25
CA PHE A 89 -14.72 -3.16 8.55
C PHE A 89 -14.29 -1.84 9.19
N CYS A 90 -13.55 -0.99 8.46
CA CYS A 90 -13.07 0.29 8.97
C CYS A 90 -14.24 1.19 9.41
N GLU A 91 -15.31 1.27 8.62
CA GLU A 91 -16.51 2.05 8.97
C GLU A 91 -17.18 1.53 10.25
N LYS A 92 -17.42 0.22 10.34
CA LYS A 92 -18.06 -0.40 11.52
C LYS A 92 -17.20 -0.27 12.77
N TYR A 93 -15.90 -0.51 12.64
CA TYR A 93 -14.95 -0.47 13.75
C TYR A 93 -14.79 0.96 14.29
N ILE A 94 -14.55 1.93 13.40
CA ILE A 94 -14.46 3.36 13.76
C ILE A 94 -15.77 3.86 14.34
N GLY A 95 -16.91 3.57 13.70
CA GLY A 95 -18.22 4.02 14.16
C GLY A 95 -18.57 3.51 15.55
N ARG A 96 -18.28 2.23 15.82
CA ARG A 96 -18.49 1.66 17.16
C ARG A 96 -17.54 2.26 18.18
N MET A 97 -16.27 2.44 17.81
CA MET A 97 -15.26 3.00 18.71
C MET A 97 -15.55 4.46 19.05
N GLN A 98 -15.99 5.27 18.09
CA GLN A 98 -16.38 6.67 18.33
C GLN A 98 -17.53 6.77 19.33
N SER A 99 -18.56 5.94 19.14
CA SER A 99 -19.70 5.85 20.06
C SER A 99 -19.23 5.41 21.45
N GLY A 100 -18.36 4.40 21.51
CA GLY A 100 -17.80 3.89 22.76
C GLY A 100 -16.93 4.90 23.51
N LEU A 101 -16.08 5.65 22.80
CA LEU A 101 -15.29 6.73 23.39
C LEU A 101 -16.19 7.83 23.93
N SER A 102 -17.21 8.25 23.17
CA SER A 102 -18.17 9.26 23.63
C SER A 102 -18.86 8.85 24.94
N GLU A 103 -19.30 7.59 25.03
CA GLU A 103 -19.88 7.02 26.24
C GLU A 103 -18.88 6.98 27.40
N LEU A 104 -17.64 6.59 27.12
CA LEU A 104 -16.57 6.46 28.12
C LEU A 104 -16.11 7.83 28.65
N PHE A 105 -16.04 8.85 27.80
CA PHE A 105 -15.76 10.23 28.23
C PHE A 105 -16.93 10.85 29.00
N ALA A 106 -18.18 10.48 28.67
CA ALA A 106 -19.37 10.98 29.36
C ALA A 106 -19.57 10.34 30.75
N ARG A 107 -19.31 9.03 30.89
CA ARG A 107 -19.59 8.26 32.12
C ARG A 107 -18.35 7.89 32.93
N GLY A 108 -17.16 8.00 32.35
CA GLY A 108 -15.91 7.53 32.95
C GLY A 108 -15.68 6.02 32.77
N PRO A 109 -14.58 5.48 33.34
CA PRO A 109 -14.25 4.07 33.26
C PRO A 109 -15.31 3.21 33.97
N SER A 110 -16.16 2.55 33.20
CA SER A 110 -17.31 1.77 33.67
C SER A 110 -17.31 0.35 33.10
N SER A 111 -18.18 -0.51 33.62
CA SER A 111 -18.38 -1.88 33.11
C SER A 111 -18.77 -1.94 31.63
N GLN A 112 -19.29 -0.84 31.07
CA GLN A 112 -19.60 -0.70 29.65
C GLN A 112 -18.39 -0.80 28.73
N CYS A 113 -17.17 -0.55 29.27
CA CYS A 113 -15.92 -0.75 28.51
C CYS A 113 -15.70 -2.22 28.12
N LEU A 114 -16.18 -3.17 28.93
CA LEU A 114 -16.11 -4.60 28.58
C LEU A 114 -17.06 -4.95 27.43
N ILE A 115 -18.26 -4.37 27.43
CA ILE A 115 -19.25 -4.58 26.37
C ILE A 115 -18.69 -4.02 25.06
N LEU A 116 -18.16 -2.80 25.09
CA LEU A 116 -17.48 -2.18 23.96
C LEU A 116 -16.33 -3.05 23.43
N ALA A 117 -15.45 -3.54 24.31
CA ALA A 117 -14.33 -4.40 23.92
C ALA A 117 -14.81 -5.73 23.29
N SER A 118 -15.90 -6.31 23.79
CA SER A 118 -16.50 -7.53 23.22
C SER A 118 -17.06 -7.26 21.83
N GLU A 119 -17.82 -6.18 21.66
CA GLU A 119 -18.44 -5.84 20.37
C GLU A 119 -17.39 -5.49 19.29
N LEU A 120 -16.29 -4.83 19.68
CA LEU A 120 -15.16 -4.59 18.78
C LEU A 120 -14.49 -5.90 18.36
N ALA A 121 -14.30 -6.84 19.29
CA ALA A 121 -13.77 -8.17 18.98
C ALA A 121 -14.71 -8.96 18.06
N ASP A 122 -16.03 -8.86 18.27
CA ASP A 122 -17.04 -9.52 17.42
C ASP A 122 -17.02 -8.95 15.99
N ILE A 123 -16.88 -7.63 15.84
CA ILE A 123 -16.65 -7.00 14.53
C ILE A 123 -15.38 -7.59 13.90
N ARG A 124 -14.25 -7.59 14.61
CA ARG A 124 -12.99 -8.13 14.07
C ARG A 124 -13.11 -9.60 13.66
N LEU A 125 -13.77 -10.44 14.45
CA LEU A 125 -13.98 -11.85 14.14
C LEU A 125 -14.86 -12.03 12.90
N SER A 126 -15.88 -11.20 12.73
CA SER A 126 -16.78 -11.22 11.56
C SER A 126 -16.05 -10.92 10.25
N PHE A 127 -14.99 -10.11 10.30
CA PHE A 127 -14.19 -9.72 9.14
C PHE A 127 -12.86 -10.48 9.03
N ARG A 128 -12.56 -11.42 9.93
CA ARG A 128 -11.25 -12.10 10.03
C ARG A 128 -10.74 -12.72 8.72
N ALA A 129 -11.63 -13.24 7.89
CA ALA A 129 -11.28 -13.84 6.60
C ALA A 129 -10.71 -12.83 5.58
N TRP A 130 -10.97 -11.54 5.78
CA TRP A 130 -10.63 -10.45 4.85
C TRP A 130 -9.60 -9.47 5.44
N LEU A 131 -9.20 -9.67 6.70
CA LEU A 131 -8.25 -8.81 7.39
C LEU A 131 -6.83 -9.39 7.33
N MET A 132 -5.87 -8.56 6.96
CA MET A 132 -4.45 -8.89 7.00
C MET A 132 -4.01 -9.18 8.45
N SER A 133 -3.13 -10.16 8.64
CA SER A 133 -2.62 -10.55 9.96
C SER A 133 -1.97 -9.37 10.70
N ASP A 134 -1.18 -8.56 9.99
CA ASP A 134 -0.52 -7.36 10.53
C ASP A 134 -1.50 -6.36 11.14
N LEU A 135 -2.69 -6.22 10.54
CA LEU A 135 -3.71 -5.32 11.05
C LEU A 135 -4.34 -5.88 12.33
N GLN A 136 -4.55 -7.19 12.40
CA GLN A 136 -5.07 -7.85 13.59
C GLN A 136 -4.11 -7.69 14.77
N GLU A 137 -2.81 -7.88 14.54
CA GLU A 137 -1.77 -7.72 15.58
C GLU A 137 -1.70 -6.29 16.13
N LYS A 138 -1.94 -5.27 15.29
CA LYS A 138 -1.95 -3.87 15.71
C LYS A 138 -3.19 -3.49 16.51
N ILE A 139 -4.34 -4.10 16.24
CA ILE A 139 -5.62 -3.77 16.89
C ILE A 139 -5.79 -4.49 18.24
N LEU A 140 -5.23 -5.70 18.38
CA LEU A 140 -5.37 -6.51 19.59
C LEU A 140 -4.95 -5.80 20.90
N PRO A 141 -3.80 -5.10 20.98
CA PRO A 141 -3.41 -4.38 22.18
C PRO A 141 -4.44 -3.34 22.62
N PHE A 142 -5.14 -2.74 21.66
CA PHE A 142 -6.16 -1.73 21.91
C PHE A 142 -7.43 -2.36 22.52
N GLU A 143 -7.91 -3.48 21.96
CA GLU A 143 -9.03 -4.25 22.51
C GLU A 143 -8.71 -4.80 23.92
N GLU A 144 -7.51 -5.36 24.10
CA GLU A 144 -7.07 -5.88 25.40
C GLU A 144 -7.03 -4.80 26.47
N ALA A 145 -6.60 -3.60 26.11
CA ALA A 145 -6.45 -2.52 27.06
C ALA A 145 -7.81 -1.94 27.45
N LEU A 146 -8.78 -1.83 26.53
CA LEU A 146 -10.19 -1.56 26.86
C LEU A 146 -10.77 -2.63 27.79
N ARG A 147 -10.44 -3.90 27.54
CA ARG A 147 -10.89 -5.03 28.37
C ARG A 147 -10.28 -4.96 29.79
N LYS A 148 -9.01 -4.57 29.92
CA LYS A 148 -8.35 -4.34 31.21
C LYS A 148 -9.00 -3.19 31.99
N VAL A 149 -9.32 -2.08 31.32
CA VAL A 149 -10.04 -0.95 31.93
C VAL A 149 -11.41 -1.39 32.45
N GLY A 150 -12.19 -2.10 31.63
CA GLY A 150 -13.51 -2.58 32.01
C GLY A 150 -13.50 -3.66 33.11
N GLY A 151 -12.52 -4.56 33.11
CA GLY A 151 -12.41 -5.59 34.16
C GLY A 151 -12.03 -4.99 35.53
N ARG A 152 -11.17 -3.97 35.51
CA ARG A 152 -10.76 -3.26 36.73
C ARG A 152 -11.84 -2.33 37.27
N SER A 153 -12.67 -1.74 36.39
CA SER A 153 -13.80 -0.91 36.82
C SER A 153 -14.89 -1.72 37.53
N ILE A 154 -15.17 -2.95 37.11
CA ILE A 154 -16.05 -3.86 37.86
C ILE A 154 -15.45 -4.21 39.22
N SER A 155 -14.13 -4.38 39.30
CA SER A 155 -13.45 -4.68 40.57
C SER A 155 -13.56 -3.50 41.54
N LEU A 156 -13.55 -2.24 41.06
CA LEU A 156 -13.76 -1.04 41.86
C LEU A 156 -15.12 -0.99 42.57
N GLU A 157 -16.17 -1.51 41.94
CA GLU A 157 -17.51 -1.59 42.55
C GLU A 157 -17.55 -2.57 43.74
N GLY A 158 -16.64 -3.55 43.78
CA GLY A 158 -16.54 -4.56 44.83
C GLY A 158 -15.63 -4.20 46.02
N PHE A 159 -14.73 -3.22 45.89
CA PHE A 159 -13.80 -2.85 46.96
C PHE A 159 -14.44 -1.89 47.97
N LYS A 160 -14.49 -2.29 49.25
CA LYS A 160 -14.95 -1.44 50.37
C LYS A 160 -13.88 -0.47 50.90
N ASP A 161 -12.61 -0.67 50.56
CA ASP A 161 -11.47 0.13 51.05
C ASP A 161 -11.13 1.26 50.08
N GLU A 162 -11.17 2.50 50.57
CA GLU A 162 -10.91 3.75 49.81
C GLU A 162 -9.50 3.79 49.22
N LYS A 163 -8.50 3.25 49.93
CA LYS A 163 -7.10 3.26 49.47
C LYS A 163 -6.84 2.28 48.32
N GLN A 164 -7.56 1.16 48.29
CA GLN A 164 -7.47 0.19 47.20
C GLN A 164 -8.21 0.70 45.96
N ARG A 165 -9.35 1.38 46.15
CA ARG A 165 -10.07 2.05 45.06
C ARG A 165 -9.23 3.11 44.37
N ALA A 166 -8.52 3.96 45.11
CA ALA A 166 -7.66 4.98 44.52
C ALA A 166 -6.55 4.39 43.63
N ARG A 167 -5.87 3.33 44.08
CA ARG A 167 -4.80 2.68 43.29
C ARG A 167 -5.31 2.05 42.00
N VAL A 168 -6.44 1.36 42.06
CA VAL A 168 -7.03 0.72 40.88
C VAL A 168 -7.55 1.78 39.89
N LEU A 169 -8.01 2.93 40.39
CA LEU A 169 -8.40 4.06 39.57
C LEU A 169 -7.20 4.66 38.83
N ASP A 170 -6.08 4.90 39.53
CA ASP A 170 -4.83 5.38 38.92
C ASP A 170 -4.32 4.39 37.86
N GLU A 171 -4.34 3.09 38.16
CA GLU A 171 -3.93 2.08 37.20
C GLU A 171 -4.85 1.99 35.96
N ILE A 172 -6.15 2.29 36.10
CA ILE A 172 -7.07 2.38 34.97
C ILE A 172 -6.73 3.59 34.10
N TYR A 173 -6.47 4.74 34.71
CA TYR A 173 -6.07 5.96 33.99
C TYR A 173 -4.70 5.81 33.33
N ASP A 174 -3.73 5.13 33.95
CA ASP A 174 -2.43 4.82 33.35
C ASP A 174 -2.55 3.92 32.12
N VAL A 175 -3.41 2.90 32.18
CA VAL A 175 -3.66 2.01 31.04
C VAL A 175 -4.41 2.78 29.95
N PHE A 176 -5.37 3.62 30.32
CA PHE A 176 -6.09 4.48 29.39
C PHE A 176 -5.18 5.50 28.71
N ASP A 177 -4.27 6.15 29.43
CA ASP A 177 -3.29 7.09 28.88
C ASP A 177 -2.30 6.41 27.94
N LYS A 178 -1.91 5.16 28.25
CA LYS A 178 -1.10 4.33 27.35
C LYS A 178 -1.84 3.96 26.06
N ILE A 179 -3.15 3.71 26.13
CA ILE A 179 -4.00 3.47 24.93
C ILE A 179 -4.15 4.73 24.10
N ILE A 180 -4.23 5.90 24.75
CA ILE A 180 -4.38 7.19 24.09
C ILE A 180 -3.10 7.63 23.38
N GLY A 181 -1.94 7.06 23.72
CA GLY A 181 -0.69 7.40 23.05
C GLY A 181 -0.27 8.85 23.31
N LEU A 182 -0.51 9.37 24.52
CA LEU A 182 0.18 10.55 25.01
C LEU A 182 1.26 10.10 25.99
N PRO A 183 2.52 9.88 25.53
CA PRO A 183 3.62 9.72 26.47
C PRO A 183 3.64 10.95 27.36
N GLY A 184 3.70 10.70 28.67
CA GLY A 184 3.54 11.68 29.74
C GLY A 184 4.09 13.07 29.39
N GLN A 185 3.18 13.99 29.13
CA GLN A 185 3.39 15.38 29.52
C GLN A 185 2.26 15.65 30.49
N GLY A 186 2.60 15.90 31.76
CA GLY A 186 1.68 16.25 32.83
C GLY A 186 0.97 17.57 32.57
N LYS A 187 0.21 17.64 31.49
CA LYS A 187 -0.70 18.70 31.09
C LYS A 187 -2.07 18.05 31.04
N GLU A 188 -3.00 18.61 31.81
CA GLU A 188 -4.42 18.29 31.75
C GLU A 188 -4.82 18.04 30.29
N ILE A 189 -5.10 16.79 29.97
CA ILE A 189 -5.59 16.43 28.65
C ILE A 189 -6.98 17.06 28.57
N ASP A 190 -7.15 18.06 27.69
CA ASP A 190 -8.47 18.60 27.40
C ASP A 190 -9.36 17.44 26.92
N LYS A 191 -10.34 17.08 27.75
CA LYS A 191 -11.30 15.98 27.51
C LYS A 191 -12.04 16.15 26.18
N ARG A 192 -12.03 17.35 25.59
CA ARG A 192 -12.61 17.64 24.27
C ARG A 192 -11.70 17.26 23.09
N VAL A 193 -10.38 17.23 23.28
CA VAL A 193 -9.37 16.96 22.22
C VAL A 193 -8.94 15.48 22.19
N ALA A 194 -9.05 14.78 23.31
CA ALA A 194 -8.67 13.37 23.44
C ALA A 194 -9.42 12.41 22.48
N PRO A 195 -10.75 12.52 22.25
CA PRO A 195 -11.45 11.62 21.33
C PRO A 195 -10.95 11.73 19.89
N GLY A 196 -10.61 12.95 19.44
CA GLY A 196 -10.09 13.22 18.11
C GLY A 196 -8.72 12.58 17.88
N ARG A 197 -7.81 12.70 18.85
CA ARG A 197 -6.47 12.10 18.75
C ARG A 197 -6.48 10.57 18.70
N ILE A 198 -7.36 9.94 19.48
CA ILE A 198 -7.53 8.48 19.46
C ILE A 198 -8.08 8.05 18.09
N MET A 199 -9.02 8.83 17.55
CA MET A 199 -9.58 8.57 16.23
C MET A 199 -8.53 8.73 15.12
N ASP A 200 -7.70 9.77 15.19
CA ASP A 200 -6.60 9.98 14.25
C ASP A 200 -5.60 8.82 14.30
N HIS A 201 -5.26 8.34 15.50
CA HIS A 201 -4.36 7.19 15.66
C HIS A 201 -4.98 5.88 15.13
N LEU A 202 -6.29 5.66 15.35
CA LEU A 202 -7.00 4.51 14.79
C LEU A 202 -7.10 4.58 13.27
N GLN A 203 -7.34 5.77 12.69
CA GLN A 203 -7.35 5.96 11.24
C GLN A 203 -5.98 5.71 10.61
N ASP A 204 -4.90 6.04 11.32
CA ASP A 204 -3.51 5.72 10.94
C ASP A 204 -3.27 4.20 11.00
N LEU A 205 -3.66 3.54 12.09
CA LEU A 205 -3.53 2.07 12.25
C LEU A 205 -4.33 1.28 11.21
N LEU A 206 -5.51 1.78 10.83
CA LEU A 206 -6.40 1.15 9.86
C LEU A 206 -6.01 1.45 8.39
N GLY A 207 -4.98 2.28 8.15
CA GLY A 207 -4.56 2.62 6.79
C GLY A 207 -5.48 3.62 6.07
N VAL A 208 -6.45 4.21 6.78
CA VAL A 208 -7.45 5.13 6.21
C VAL A 208 -6.82 6.46 5.80
N LYS A 209 -5.77 6.87 6.52
CA LYS A 209 -5.05 8.11 6.25
C LYS A 209 -4.27 8.04 4.94
N GLU A 210 -3.66 6.91 4.65
CA GLU A 210 -2.94 6.63 3.40
C GLU A 210 -3.90 6.69 2.21
N LEU A 211 -5.13 6.16 2.37
CA LEU A 211 -6.19 6.28 1.37
C LEU A 211 -6.61 7.75 1.15
N CYS A 212 -6.74 8.53 2.22
CA CYS A 212 -7.04 9.97 2.13
C CYS A 212 -5.92 10.76 1.46
N VAL A 213 -4.65 10.45 1.76
CA VAL A 213 -3.48 11.06 1.11
C VAL A 213 -3.44 10.72 -0.38
N LEU A 214 -3.65 9.45 -0.73
CA LEU A 214 -3.68 9.01 -2.12
C LEU A 214 -4.81 9.71 -2.90
N ARG A 215 -6.00 9.79 -2.31
CA ARG A 215 -7.14 10.55 -2.87
C ARG A 215 -6.80 12.02 -3.07
N SER A 216 -6.17 12.67 -2.08
CA SER A 216 -5.79 14.09 -2.19
C SER A 216 -4.79 14.33 -3.32
N THR A 217 -3.85 13.40 -3.52
CA THR A 217 -2.85 13.46 -4.58
C THR A 217 -3.50 13.34 -5.95
N LEU A 218 -4.41 12.37 -6.12
CA LEU A 218 -5.18 12.19 -7.36
C LEU A 218 -6.06 13.41 -7.68
N ILE A 219 -6.72 14.00 -6.68
CA ILE A 219 -7.52 15.21 -6.87
C ILE A 219 -6.64 16.38 -7.30
N ASN A 220 -5.49 16.59 -6.66
CA ASN A 220 -4.56 17.65 -7.02
C ASN A 220 -4.01 17.46 -8.45
N GLU A 221 -3.74 16.23 -8.86
CA GLU A 221 -3.29 15.92 -10.21
C GLU A 221 -4.39 16.13 -11.25
N ALA A 222 -5.64 15.77 -10.92
CA ALA A 222 -6.80 16.05 -11.75
C ALA A 222 -7.02 17.56 -11.91
N ILE A 223 -6.90 18.34 -10.83
CA ILE A 223 -6.99 19.81 -10.85
C ILE A 223 -5.90 20.40 -11.75
N LYS A 224 -4.63 20.00 -11.56
CA LYS A 224 -3.51 20.46 -12.42
C LYS A 224 -3.72 20.13 -13.90
N THR A 225 -4.35 18.99 -14.19
CA THR A 225 -4.66 18.57 -15.56
C THR A 225 -5.78 19.42 -16.17
N LEU A 226 -6.78 19.80 -15.37
CA LEU A 226 -7.85 20.72 -15.79
C LEU A 226 -7.34 22.15 -15.98
N GLU A 227 -6.47 22.64 -15.08
CA GLU A 227 -5.84 23.97 -15.18
C GLU A 227 -4.91 24.10 -16.38
N ARG A 228 -4.21 23.03 -16.79
CA ARG A 228 -3.40 23.02 -18.03
C ARG A 228 -4.21 23.04 -19.32
N LYS A 229 -5.50 22.73 -19.25
CA LYS A 229 -6.38 22.57 -20.41
C LYS A 229 -7.20 23.84 -20.69
N ASN A 230 -7.21 24.78 -19.74
CA ASN A 230 -7.71 26.16 -19.89
C ASN A 230 -6.54 27.11 -20.19
#